data_AF-A0A8X6IH18-F1
#
_entry.id   AF-A0A8X6IH18-F1
#
_cell.length_a   1.000
_cell.length_b   1.000
_cell.length_c   1.000
_cell.angle_alpha   90.00
_cell.angle_beta   90.00
_cell.angle_gamma   90.00
#
_symmetry.space_group_name_H-M   'P 1'
#
loop_
_entity.id
_entity.type
_entity.pdbx_description
1 polymer ?
#
loop_
_entity_poly.entity_id
_entity_poly.type
_entity_poly.pdbx_seq_one_letter_code
_entity_poly.pdbx_strand_id
1 'polypeptide(L)'
;MRGNSSRFLIFVTGGAGVGKTFTFNTLKEKVNRIYKKNVVKVAALTGFAAILVGGSTLHSMFKLPIERDGKSEHMGPLTGVYLEVLSNRWCDIKFLFIDEISMVPYKILYNIDTRLRQLKNNLDEPFGGINVIVFGDSMQLPPVRGLQVFQKPNSQLLSLHLWRLFGLVELTQNMRQQGDTSFVDLLNALRVGKMEAKHFDILISKKLNVADLEGDFALPKAIRIYPTNKMVDELNHLVVTHYRNQGAQIFKIKAQDELLDRDPRNNTNMDKLVPKDINKTGGIPHELEIFVGARVMLRYNVLVEGGLVNGVMGVITQIFLANLPS
;
A
#
# COMPACT_ATOMS: atom_id res chain seq x y z
N MET A 1 19.08 -19.87 34.21
CA MET A 1 18.39 -18.81 33.44
C MET A 1 16.89 -19.09 33.48
N ARG A 2 16.15 -18.45 34.39
CA ARG A 2 14.68 -18.49 34.41
C ARG A 2 14.19 -17.37 33.48
N GLY A 3 13.35 -17.73 32.52
CA GLY A 3 13.01 -16.93 31.34
C GLY A 3 12.27 -15.64 31.66
N ASN A 4 12.89 -14.52 31.30
CA ASN A 4 12.17 -13.31 30.95
C ASN A 4 12.04 -13.34 29.42
N SER A 5 10.99 -13.98 28.92
CA SER A 5 10.76 -14.20 27.49
C SER A 5 10.38 -12.87 26.82
N SER A 6 11.37 -12.01 26.54
CA SER A 6 11.17 -10.76 25.83
C SER A 6 10.63 -11.04 24.43
N ARG A 7 9.34 -10.81 24.21
CA ARG A 7 8.74 -10.88 22.87
C ARG A 7 9.36 -9.83 21.97
N PHE A 8 9.56 -10.17 20.70
CA PHE A 8 10.11 -9.24 19.72
C PHE A 8 8.99 -8.35 19.19
N LEU A 9 8.81 -7.19 19.81
CA LEU A 9 8.09 -6.05 19.26
C LEU A 9 9.14 -5.06 18.77
N ILE A 10 9.44 -5.08 17.48
CA ILE A 10 10.58 -4.34 16.91
C ILE A 10 10.10 -3.47 15.75
N PHE A 11 10.51 -2.20 15.75
CA PHE A 11 10.41 -1.31 14.62
C PHE A 11 11.78 -1.18 13.95
N VAL A 12 11.89 -1.70 12.74
CA VAL A 12 13.08 -1.56 11.89
C VAL A 12 12.89 -0.38 10.94
N THR A 13 13.73 0.64 11.08
CA THR A 13 13.69 1.85 10.26
C THR A 13 15.02 2.13 9.57
N GLY A 14 15.05 3.18 8.77
CA GLY A 14 16.24 3.67 8.09
C GLY A 14 15.89 4.32 6.76
N GLY A 15 16.85 5.04 6.17
CA GLY A 15 16.64 5.79 4.93
C GLY A 15 16.40 4.93 3.69
N ALA A 16 16.26 5.58 2.54
CA ALA A 16 16.23 4.87 1.27
C ALA A 16 17.57 4.16 1.01
N GLY A 17 17.52 2.93 0.49
CA GLY A 17 18.75 2.22 0.08
C GLY A 17 19.56 1.55 1.19
N VAL A 18 19.15 1.63 2.47
CA VAL A 18 19.88 1.00 3.61
C VAL A 18 19.65 -0.52 3.76
N GLY A 19 19.07 -1.18 2.76
CA GLY A 19 18.84 -2.63 2.80
C GLY A 19 17.65 -3.10 3.66
N LYS A 20 16.66 -2.24 3.95
CA LYS A 20 15.44 -2.64 4.71
C LYS A 20 14.76 -3.88 4.12
N THR A 21 14.45 -3.87 2.82
CA THR A 21 13.78 -4.99 2.13
C THR A 21 14.63 -6.26 2.13
N PHE A 22 15.96 -6.13 2.00
CA PHE A 22 16.87 -7.27 2.08
C PHE A 22 16.86 -7.89 3.48
N THR A 23 16.92 -7.04 4.51
CA THR A 23 16.84 -7.44 5.92
C THR A 23 15.51 -8.12 6.23
N PHE A 24 14.40 -7.55 5.73
CA PHE A 24 13.05 -8.11 5.85
C PHE A 24 13.00 -9.56 5.33
N ASN A 25 13.44 -9.77 4.08
CA ASN A 25 13.38 -11.08 3.44
C ASN A 25 14.32 -12.08 4.10
N THR A 26 15.56 -11.67 4.40
CA THR A 26 16.54 -12.52 5.09
C THR A 26 16.04 -12.96 6.46
N LEU A 27 15.43 -12.06 7.23
CA LEU A 27 14.91 -12.37 8.55
C LEU A 27 13.71 -13.33 8.45
N LYS A 28 12.78 -13.10 7.51
CA LYS A 28 11.64 -13.98 7.23
C LYS A 28 12.11 -15.41 6.93
N GLU A 29 13.06 -15.55 6.02
CA GLU A 29 13.62 -16.84 5.62
C GLU A 29 14.35 -17.53 6.78
N LYS A 30 15.17 -16.78 7.53
CA LYS A 30 15.92 -17.31 8.67
C LYS A 30 14.99 -17.80 9.77
N VAL A 31 13.94 -17.05 10.10
CA VAL A 31 12.94 -17.43 11.10
C VAL A 31 12.22 -18.70 10.67
N ASN A 32 11.67 -18.75 9.45
CA ASN A 32 10.98 -19.96 8.96
C ASN A 32 11.92 -21.18 8.94
N ARG A 33 13.20 -21.00 8.59
CA ARG A 33 14.22 -22.06 8.61
C ARG A 33 14.50 -22.56 10.02
N ILE A 34 14.63 -21.68 11.01
CA ILE A 34 14.85 -22.05 12.43
C ILE A 34 13.67 -22.87 12.96
N TYR A 35 12.44 -22.46 12.66
CA TYR A 35 11.23 -23.17 13.08
C TYR A 35 10.88 -24.38 12.20
N LYS A 36 11.62 -24.60 11.10
CA LYS A 36 11.38 -25.66 10.10
C LYS A 36 9.94 -25.69 9.55
N LYS A 37 9.24 -24.54 9.58
CA LYS A 37 7.88 -24.35 9.08
C LYS A 37 7.58 -22.87 8.86
N ASN A 38 6.52 -22.57 8.11
CA ASN A 38 6.07 -21.20 7.86
C ASN A 38 5.36 -20.62 9.10
N VAL A 39 6.11 -19.92 9.94
CA VAL A 39 5.60 -19.27 11.17
C VAL A 39 5.49 -17.74 11.06
N VAL A 40 5.90 -17.18 9.92
CA VAL A 40 5.86 -15.73 9.65
C VAL A 40 4.69 -15.41 8.71
N LYS A 41 3.79 -14.53 9.13
CA LYS A 41 2.83 -13.85 8.25
C LYS A 41 3.36 -12.48 7.87
N VAL A 42 3.17 -12.10 6.61
CA VAL A 42 3.65 -10.83 6.05
C VAL A 42 2.46 -10.00 5.58
N ALA A 43 2.44 -8.73 5.95
CA ALA A 43 1.41 -7.80 5.53
C ALA A 43 1.94 -6.41 5.20
N ALA A 44 1.15 -5.65 4.46
CA ALA A 44 1.36 -4.21 4.25
C ALA A 44 0.00 -3.50 4.14
N LEU A 45 -0.01 -2.16 4.18
CA LEU A 45 -1.26 -1.41 4.05
C LEU A 45 -1.84 -1.47 2.64
N THR A 46 -0.98 -1.27 1.63
CA THR A 46 -1.37 -1.21 0.21
C THR A 46 -1.18 -2.55 -0.49
N GLY A 47 -1.96 -2.80 -1.55
CA GLY A 47 -1.87 -4.04 -2.33
C GLY A 47 -0.50 -4.24 -2.97
N PHE A 48 0.04 -3.17 -3.57
CA PHE A 48 1.35 -3.19 -4.20
C PHE A 48 2.48 -3.53 -3.21
N ALA A 49 2.51 -2.86 -2.06
CA ALA A 49 3.50 -3.14 -1.02
C ALA A 49 3.37 -4.59 -0.53
N ALA A 50 2.14 -5.07 -0.33
CA ALA A 50 1.91 -6.44 0.11
C ALA A 50 2.45 -7.47 -0.90
N ILE A 51 2.27 -7.27 -2.21
CA ILE A 51 2.90 -8.13 -3.23
C ILE A 51 4.42 -8.08 -3.14
N LEU A 52 5.00 -6.89 -3.02
CA LEU A 52 6.46 -6.71 -3.04
C LEU A 52 7.16 -7.53 -1.96
N VAL A 53 6.52 -7.68 -0.80
CA VAL A 53 7.03 -8.50 0.32
C VAL A 53 6.50 -9.94 0.35
N GLY A 54 5.69 -10.33 -0.64
CA GLY A 54 5.09 -11.66 -0.75
C GLY A 54 4.05 -11.96 0.33
N GLY A 55 3.24 -10.96 0.68
CA GLY A 55 2.21 -11.02 1.72
C GLY A 55 0.82 -10.60 1.23
N SER A 56 -0.03 -10.21 2.18
CA SER A 56 -1.39 -9.73 1.90
C SER A 56 -1.66 -8.39 2.57
N THR A 57 -2.72 -7.68 2.16
CA THR A 57 -3.05 -6.40 2.80
C THR A 57 -3.51 -6.62 4.24
N LEU A 58 -3.22 -5.68 5.14
CA LEU A 58 -3.68 -5.72 6.53
C LEU A 58 -5.20 -5.91 6.63
N HIS A 59 -5.95 -5.22 5.78
CA HIS A 59 -7.41 -5.32 5.70
C HIS A 59 -7.88 -6.74 5.35
N SER A 60 -7.27 -7.37 4.34
CA SER A 60 -7.57 -8.75 3.93
C SER A 60 -7.20 -9.76 5.01
N MET A 61 -5.99 -9.62 5.57
CA MET A 61 -5.42 -10.57 6.53
C MET A 61 -6.22 -10.66 7.83
N PHE A 62 -6.66 -9.51 8.35
CA PHE A 62 -7.35 -9.43 9.65
C PHE A 62 -8.86 -9.22 9.53
N LYS A 63 -9.40 -9.17 8.31
CA LYS A 63 -10.81 -8.83 8.02
C LYS A 63 -11.21 -7.54 8.73
N LEU A 64 -10.40 -6.50 8.51
CA LEU A 64 -10.64 -5.18 9.10
C LEU A 64 -11.74 -4.45 8.30
N PRO A 65 -12.62 -3.68 8.97
CA PRO A 65 -13.58 -2.84 8.29
C PRO A 65 -12.86 -1.78 7.46
N ILE A 66 -13.41 -1.49 6.28
CA ILE A 66 -12.93 -0.43 5.41
C ILE A 66 -13.79 0.81 5.68
N GLU A 67 -13.16 1.93 6.00
CA GLU A 67 -13.90 3.19 6.17
C GLU A 67 -14.48 3.65 4.82
N ARG A 68 -15.81 3.76 4.74
CA ARG A 68 -16.53 4.31 3.59
C ARG A 68 -17.20 5.62 4.01
N ASP A 69 -16.98 6.69 3.23
CA ASP A 69 -17.61 8.00 3.43
C ASP A 69 -17.48 8.61 4.84
N GLY A 70 -16.33 8.40 5.49
CA GLY A 70 -16.07 8.93 6.84
C GLY A 70 -16.83 8.22 7.96
N LYS A 71 -17.64 7.20 7.63
CA LYS A 71 -18.26 6.30 8.60
C LYS A 71 -17.35 5.09 8.79
N SER A 72 -16.78 4.98 9.98
CA SER A 72 -16.13 3.73 10.37
C SER A 72 -17.21 2.73 10.72
N GLU A 73 -17.28 1.62 10.00
CA GLU A 73 -17.95 0.43 10.53
C GLU A 73 -17.28 0.04 11.85
N HIS A 74 -18.10 -0.29 12.84
CA HIS A 74 -17.62 -0.75 14.14
C HIS A 74 -16.88 -2.07 13.95
N MET A 75 -15.70 -2.20 14.56
CA MET A 75 -14.90 -3.42 14.49
C MET A 75 -15.47 -4.44 15.48
N GLY A 76 -16.54 -5.12 15.09
CA GLY A 76 -17.17 -6.16 15.90
C GLY A 76 -16.24 -7.35 16.17
N PRO A 77 -16.50 -8.12 17.25
CA PRO A 77 -15.74 -9.33 17.53
C PRO A 77 -15.92 -10.34 16.38
N LEU A 78 -14.86 -11.10 16.09
CA LEU A 78 -15.00 -12.30 15.27
C LEU A 78 -15.80 -13.34 16.05
N THR A 79 -16.84 -13.91 15.45
CA THR A 79 -17.68 -14.94 16.08
C THR A 79 -17.91 -16.12 15.13
N GLY A 80 -18.28 -17.26 15.71
CA GLY A 80 -18.65 -18.47 14.99
C GLY A 80 -17.58 -18.96 14.01
N VAL A 81 -18.02 -19.40 12.83
CA VAL A 81 -17.19 -20.03 11.79
C VAL A 81 -16.04 -19.12 11.34
N TYR A 82 -16.24 -17.79 11.29
CA TYR A 82 -15.19 -16.87 10.88
C TYR A 82 -14.03 -16.80 11.88
N LEU A 83 -14.34 -16.81 13.18
CA LEU A 83 -13.32 -16.87 14.22
C LEU A 83 -12.56 -18.20 14.13
N GLU A 84 -13.27 -19.32 14.03
CA GLU A 84 -12.65 -20.64 13.96
C GLU A 84 -11.69 -20.77 12.77
N VAL A 85 -12.14 -20.39 11.57
CA VAL A 85 -11.33 -20.44 10.35
C VAL A 85 -10.09 -19.55 10.46
N LEU A 86 -10.23 -18.32 10.96
CA LEU A 86 -9.08 -17.42 11.13
C LEU A 86 -8.15 -17.90 12.24
N SER A 87 -8.67 -18.34 13.39
CA SER A 87 -7.87 -18.87 14.50
C SER A 87 -7.05 -20.08 14.04
N ASN A 88 -7.63 -20.99 13.25
CA ASN A 88 -6.91 -22.11 12.65
C ASN A 88 -5.80 -21.65 11.69
N ARG A 89 -6.01 -20.57 10.92
CA ARG A 89 -4.95 -20.00 10.06
C ARG A 89 -3.83 -19.33 10.86
N TRP A 90 -4.10 -18.91 12.08
CA TRP A 90 -3.18 -18.20 12.94
C TRP A 90 -2.54 -19.07 14.02
N CYS A 91 -3.03 -20.28 14.29
CA CYS A 91 -2.61 -21.11 15.43
C CYS A 91 -1.08 -21.31 15.48
N ASP A 92 -0.47 -21.66 14.36
CA ASP A 92 0.97 -21.92 14.23
C ASP A 92 1.85 -20.68 13.99
N ILE A 93 1.24 -19.53 13.75
CA ILE A 93 1.95 -18.29 13.43
C ILE A 93 2.58 -17.71 14.69
N LYS A 94 3.87 -17.39 14.62
CA LYS A 94 4.67 -16.85 15.74
C LYS A 94 5.17 -15.44 15.48
N PHE A 95 5.19 -15.01 14.22
CA PHE A 95 5.67 -13.70 13.79
C PHE A 95 4.69 -13.05 12.82
N LEU A 96 4.41 -11.77 13.03
CA LEU A 96 3.77 -10.88 12.06
C LEU A 96 4.79 -9.83 11.62
N PHE A 97 5.05 -9.78 10.31
CA PHE A 97 5.87 -8.75 9.70
C PHE A 97 4.96 -7.76 8.97
N ILE A 98 5.11 -6.47 9.25
CA ILE A 98 4.35 -5.40 8.58
C ILE A 98 5.33 -4.50 7.84
N ASP A 99 5.18 -4.35 6.54
CA ASP A 99 5.95 -3.39 5.75
C ASP A 99 5.18 -2.07 5.56
N GLU A 100 5.92 -1.00 5.29
CA GLU A 100 5.43 0.38 5.13
C GLU A 100 4.58 0.87 6.32
N ILE A 101 5.07 0.66 7.54
CA ILE A 101 4.37 1.04 8.79
C ILE A 101 4.09 2.55 8.90
N SER A 102 4.86 3.39 8.20
CA SER A 102 4.67 4.85 8.17
C SER A 102 3.29 5.26 7.65
N MET A 103 2.74 4.50 6.69
CA MET A 103 1.42 4.79 6.14
C MET A 103 0.28 4.21 6.98
N VAL A 104 0.56 3.37 7.98
CA VAL A 104 -0.46 2.68 8.78
C VAL A 104 -1.02 3.61 9.86
N PRO A 105 -2.36 3.84 9.92
CA PRO A 105 -2.96 4.59 11.02
C PRO A 105 -2.86 3.84 12.36
N TYR A 106 -2.73 4.57 13.49
CA TYR A 106 -2.73 3.99 14.83
C TYR A 106 -3.95 3.08 15.08
N LYS A 107 -5.13 3.50 14.60
CA LYS A 107 -6.37 2.73 14.72
C LYS A 107 -6.27 1.35 14.07
N ILE A 108 -5.57 1.23 12.94
CA ILE A 108 -5.34 -0.07 12.28
C ILE A 108 -4.41 -0.93 13.12
N LEU A 109 -3.33 -0.38 13.69
CA LEU A 109 -2.46 -1.10 14.62
C LEU A 109 -3.22 -1.62 15.85
N TYR A 110 -4.08 -0.78 16.42
CA TYR A 110 -4.96 -1.17 17.54
C TYR A 110 -5.96 -2.27 17.17
N ASN A 111 -6.54 -2.20 15.98
CA ASN A 111 -7.45 -3.22 15.49
C ASN A 111 -6.74 -4.56 15.26
N ILE A 112 -5.49 -4.53 14.79
CA ILE A 112 -4.63 -5.72 14.64
C ILE A 112 -4.35 -6.36 15.99
N ASP A 113 -3.97 -5.56 17.00
CA ASP A 113 -3.79 -6.04 18.39
C ASP A 113 -5.05 -6.73 18.91
N THR A 114 -6.20 -6.05 18.81
CA THR A 114 -7.51 -6.60 19.21
C THR A 114 -7.81 -7.92 18.50
N ARG A 115 -7.58 -8.00 17.19
CA ARG A 115 -7.82 -9.23 16.41
C ARG A 115 -6.88 -10.35 16.81
N LEU A 116 -5.59 -10.07 17.00
CA LEU A 116 -4.62 -11.10 17.40
C LEU A 116 -4.90 -11.67 18.79
N ARG A 117 -5.31 -10.82 19.75
CA ARG A 117 -5.76 -11.26 21.08
C ARG A 117 -6.91 -12.26 20.99
N GLN A 118 -7.90 -12.00 20.12
CA GLN A 118 -9.02 -12.91 19.86
C GLN A 118 -8.54 -14.22 19.19
N LEU A 119 -7.76 -14.11 18.12
CA LEU A 119 -7.30 -15.26 17.32
C LEU A 119 -6.36 -16.20 18.09
N LYS A 120 -5.61 -15.66 19.05
CA LYS A 120 -4.71 -16.42 19.93
C LYS A 120 -5.33 -16.84 21.24
N ASN A 121 -6.59 -16.46 21.49
CA ASN A 121 -7.27 -16.64 22.76
C ASN A 121 -6.39 -16.19 23.95
N ASN A 122 -5.76 -15.02 23.80
CA ASN A 122 -4.86 -14.45 24.79
C ASN A 122 -5.13 -12.95 24.90
N LEU A 123 -6.17 -12.61 25.66
CA LEU A 123 -6.77 -11.27 25.70
C LEU A 123 -5.93 -10.24 26.44
N ASP A 124 -5.12 -10.69 27.42
CA ASP A 124 -4.34 -9.79 28.26
C ASP A 124 -3.01 -9.40 27.61
N GLU A 125 -2.55 -10.19 26.64
CA GLU A 125 -1.23 -10.04 26.05
C GLU A 125 -1.27 -9.22 24.76
N PRO A 126 -0.42 -8.17 24.64
CA PRO A 126 -0.28 -7.44 23.39
C PRO A 126 -0.02 -8.38 22.21
N PHE A 127 -0.77 -8.15 21.14
CA PHE A 127 -0.78 -8.92 19.90
C PHE A 127 -1.06 -10.43 20.12
N GLY A 128 -1.80 -10.79 21.17
CA GLY A 128 -2.08 -12.20 21.50
C GLY A 128 -0.81 -12.99 21.83
N GLY A 129 0.28 -12.31 22.19
CA GLY A 129 1.56 -12.90 22.55
C GLY A 129 2.47 -13.32 21.39
N ILE A 130 2.17 -12.95 20.14
CA ILE A 130 3.10 -13.18 19.02
C ILE A 130 4.17 -12.09 18.94
N ASN A 131 5.23 -12.38 18.18
CA ASN A 131 6.23 -11.39 17.82
C ASN A 131 5.71 -10.52 16.67
N VAL A 132 5.95 -9.21 16.73
CA VAL A 132 5.55 -8.26 15.68
C VAL A 132 6.77 -7.43 15.29
N ILE A 133 7.17 -7.53 14.03
CA ILE A 133 8.28 -6.76 13.48
C ILE A 133 7.72 -5.85 12.39
N VAL A 134 7.84 -4.56 12.59
CA VAL A 134 7.34 -3.56 11.65
C VAL A 134 8.50 -2.88 10.94
N PHE A 135 8.38 -2.67 9.64
CA PHE A 135 9.37 -2.05 8.78
C PHE A 135 8.78 -0.79 8.16
N GLY A 136 9.61 0.22 7.99
CA GLY A 136 9.24 1.44 7.29
C GLY A 136 10.15 2.60 7.65
N ASP A 137 9.88 3.77 7.08
CA ASP A 137 10.62 4.99 7.35
C ASP A 137 9.64 6.06 7.82
N SER A 138 9.76 6.49 9.07
CA SER A 138 8.86 7.48 9.67
C SER A 138 8.95 8.86 9.02
N MET A 139 9.95 9.08 8.17
CA MET A 139 10.13 10.31 7.41
C MET A 139 9.55 10.23 5.98
N GLN A 140 8.90 9.11 5.63
CA GLN A 140 8.13 8.98 4.40
C GLN A 140 6.68 9.45 4.57
N LEU A 141 5.82 9.10 3.62
CA LEU A 141 4.42 9.51 3.61
C LEU A 141 3.69 9.03 4.88
N PRO A 142 2.98 9.93 5.58
CA PRO A 142 2.12 9.56 6.69
C PRO A 142 0.84 8.87 6.19
N PRO A 143 0.00 8.34 7.08
CA PRO A 143 -1.31 7.84 6.71
C PRO A 143 -2.14 8.93 6.04
N VAL A 144 -2.87 8.58 4.97
CA VAL A 144 -3.76 9.52 4.24
C VAL A 144 -4.86 10.06 5.16
N ARG A 145 -5.34 9.25 6.10
CA ARG A 145 -6.32 9.61 7.13
C ARG A 145 -5.95 8.97 8.46
N GLY A 146 -6.26 9.66 9.54
CA GLY A 146 -6.00 9.21 10.90
C GLY A 146 -4.60 9.58 11.41
N LEU A 147 -4.32 9.18 12.65
CA LEU A 147 -3.06 9.47 13.33
C LEU A 147 -1.98 8.45 12.95
N GLN A 148 -0.73 8.90 12.91
CA GLN A 148 0.44 8.01 12.75
C GLN A 148 0.53 7.01 13.90
N VAL A 149 1.16 5.86 13.69
CA VAL A 149 1.31 4.82 14.73
C VAL A 149 1.97 5.30 16.03
N PHE A 150 2.78 6.36 15.99
CA PHE A 150 3.38 6.95 17.19
C PHE A 150 2.52 8.03 17.86
N GLN A 151 1.34 8.32 17.31
CA GLN A 151 0.37 9.28 17.82
C GLN A 151 -0.92 8.56 18.23
N LYS A 152 -1.19 8.52 19.54
CA LYS A 152 -2.39 7.87 20.09
C LYS A 152 -3.59 8.83 20.13
N PRO A 153 -4.80 8.40 19.70
CA PRO A 153 -6.02 9.21 19.81
C PRO A 153 -6.42 9.52 21.26
N ASN A 154 -7.00 10.70 21.47
CA ASN A 154 -7.49 11.14 22.79
C ASN A 154 -8.55 10.19 23.38
N SER A 155 -9.44 9.66 22.55
CA SER A 155 -10.50 8.71 22.96
C SER A 155 -9.94 7.42 23.56
N GLN A 156 -8.66 7.14 23.38
CA GLN A 156 -8.01 5.95 23.89
C GLN A 156 -7.04 6.25 25.02
N LEU A 157 -6.91 7.49 25.54
CA LEU A 157 -5.83 7.90 26.47
C LEU A 157 -5.55 6.90 27.61
N LEU A 158 -6.59 6.31 28.21
CA LEU A 158 -6.49 5.36 29.32
C LEU A 158 -5.93 3.97 28.95
N SER A 159 -5.95 3.59 27.67
CA SER A 159 -5.40 2.30 27.23
C SER A 159 -3.86 2.30 27.15
N LEU A 160 -3.24 1.15 26.92
CA LEU A 160 -1.81 1.11 26.64
C LEU A 160 -1.50 1.73 25.27
N HIS A 161 -0.47 2.57 25.17
CA HIS A 161 0.00 3.08 23.88
C HIS A 161 0.84 2.01 23.18
N LEU A 162 0.23 1.24 22.26
CA LEU A 162 0.85 0.04 21.66
C LEU A 162 2.23 0.31 21.04
N TRP A 163 2.40 1.44 20.35
CA TRP A 163 3.69 1.82 19.76
C TRP A 163 4.84 1.93 20.76
N ARG A 164 4.56 2.32 22.02
CA ARG A 164 5.59 2.42 23.06
C ARG A 164 6.17 1.07 23.47
N LEU A 165 5.55 -0.03 23.04
CA LEU A 165 6.05 -1.39 23.26
C LEU A 165 7.13 -1.80 22.25
N PHE A 166 7.27 -1.07 21.13
CA PHE A 166 8.21 -1.42 20.08
C PHE A 166 9.62 -0.89 20.40
N GLY A 167 10.61 -1.77 20.36
CA GLY A 167 12.02 -1.39 20.35
C GLY A 167 12.43 -0.86 18.97
N LEU A 168 13.21 0.22 18.93
CA LEU A 168 13.69 0.84 17.69
C LEU A 168 15.02 0.22 17.24
N VAL A 169 15.10 -0.16 15.97
CA VAL A 169 16.33 -0.56 15.29
C VAL A 169 16.46 0.28 14.01
N GLU A 170 17.47 1.14 13.94
CA GLU A 170 17.74 1.95 12.75
C GLU A 170 18.88 1.34 11.91
N LEU A 171 18.59 1.07 10.64
CA LEU A 171 19.59 0.72 9.63
C LEU A 171 20.20 2.00 9.06
N THR A 172 21.50 2.20 9.30
CA THR A 172 22.22 3.43 8.94
C THR A 172 23.12 3.26 7.71
N GLN A 173 23.57 2.04 7.41
CA GLN A 173 24.49 1.78 6.31
C GLN A 173 23.77 1.78 4.95
N ASN A 174 24.17 2.66 4.04
CA ASN A 174 23.64 2.69 2.68
C ASN A 174 24.23 1.54 1.84
N MET A 175 23.35 0.75 1.21
CA MET A 175 23.70 -0.42 0.42
C MET A 175 23.48 -0.23 -1.08
N ARG A 176 22.81 0.85 -1.51
CA ARG A 176 22.37 1.05 -2.91
C ARG A 176 23.42 1.76 -3.77
N GLN A 177 24.32 2.55 -3.17
CA GLN A 177 25.22 3.46 -3.91
C GLN A 177 26.65 3.41 -3.35
N GLN A 178 27.36 2.33 -3.65
CA GLN A 178 28.82 2.31 -3.52
C GLN A 178 29.41 3.14 -4.68
N GLY A 179 29.46 4.47 -4.55
CA GLY A 179 30.15 5.34 -5.53
C GLY A 179 29.67 6.79 -5.63
N ASP A 180 28.37 7.08 -5.50
CA ASP A 180 27.84 8.46 -5.60
C ASP A 180 27.48 9.02 -4.23
N THR A 181 28.50 9.48 -3.51
CA THR A 181 28.33 10.08 -2.17
C THR A 181 27.49 11.35 -2.19
N SER A 182 27.47 12.09 -3.30
CA SER A 182 26.77 13.37 -3.42
C SER A 182 25.25 13.20 -3.48
N PHE A 183 24.77 12.19 -4.21
CA PHE A 183 23.35 11.91 -4.30
C PHE A 183 22.80 11.26 -3.02
N VAL A 184 23.61 10.45 -2.33
CA VAL A 184 23.25 9.94 -0.98
C VAL A 184 23.10 11.08 0.02
N ASP A 185 24.06 12.02 0.05
CA ASP A 185 24.02 13.20 0.92
C ASP A 185 22.75 14.02 0.67
N LEU A 186 22.45 14.31 -0.60
CA LEU A 186 21.22 14.96 -1.05
C LEU A 186 19.95 14.26 -0.53
N LEU A 187 19.83 12.94 -0.70
CA LEU A 187 18.64 12.19 -0.29
C LEU A 187 18.49 12.15 1.24
N ASN A 188 19.59 12.04 1.99
CA ASN A 188 19.58 12.07 3.44
C ASN A 188 19.21 13.46 3.97
N ALA A 189 19.76 14.52 3.38
CA ALA A 189 19.40 15.91 3.68
C ALA A 189 17.92 16.17 3.42
N LEU A 190 17.40 15.69 2.28
CA LEU A 190 15.99 15.79 1.92
C LEU A 190 15.09 15.06 2.92
N ARG A 191 15.48 13.83 3.32
CA ARG A 191 14.74 13.01 4.29
C ARG A 191 14.49 13.74 5.61
N VAL A 192 15.46 14.54 6.08
CA VAL A 192 15.36 15.29 7.35
C VAL A 192 15.03 16.78 7.16
N GLY A 193 14.83 17.25 5.93
CA GLY A 193 14.56 18.65 5.61
C GLY A 193 15.75 19.61 5.82
N LYS A 194 16.99 19.12 5.86
CA LYS A 194 18.21 19.92 6.07
C LYS A 194 18.97 20.13 4.76
N MET A 195 18.29 20.74 3.78
CA MET A 195 18.85 20.99 2.45
C MET A 195 19.77 22.21 2.46
N GLU A 196 20.78 22.21 1.61
CA GLU A 196 21.83 23.23 1.48
C GLU A 196 21.95 23.63 0.01
N ALA A 197 22.63 24.74 -0.32
CA ALA A 197 22.79 25.20 -1.70
C ALA A 197 23.30 24.10 -2.65
N LYS A 198 24.35 23.37 -2.24
CA LYS A 198 24.93 22.24 -3.00
C LYS A 198 23.89 21.17 -3.37
N HIS A 199 22.89 20.96 -2.51
CA HIS A 199 21.82 19.98 -2.73
C HIS A 199 20.85 20.46 -3.81
N PHE A 200 20.50 21.75 -3.80
CA PHE A 200 19.65 22.36 -4.83
C PHE A 200 20.36 22.41 -6.18
N ASP A 201 21.66 22.71 -6.22
CA ASP A 201 22.44 22.72 -7.45
C ASP A 201 22.39 21.36 -8.16
N ILE A 202 22.54 20.27 -7.41
CA ILE A 202 22.39 18.91 -7.95
C ILE A 202 20.98 18.71 -8.52
N LEU A 203 19.92 19.06 -7.79
CA LEU A 203 18.54 18.88 -8.26
C LEU A 203 18.25 19.70 -9.53
N ILE A 204 18.68 20.96 -9.56
CA ILE A 204 18.49 21.86 -10.70
C ILE A 204 19.24 21.35 -11.93
N SER A 205 20.46 20.81 -11.75
CA SER A 205 21.24 20.21 -12.84
C SER A 205 20.56 19.01 -13.51
N LYS A 206 19.60 18.37 -12.84
CA LYS A 206 18.82 17.22 -13.36
C LYS A 206 17.50 17.63 -14.01
N LYS A 207 17.19 18.93 -14.07
CA LYS A 207 15.98 19.42 -14.76
C LYS A 207 16.14 19.23 -16.26
N LEU A 208 15.25 18.46 -16.86
CA LEU A 208 15.14 18.31 -18.31
C LEU A 208 14.13 19.30 -18.87
N ASN A 209 14.38 19.85 -20.06
CA ASN A 209 13.35 20.59 -20.78
C ASN A 209 12.43 19.61 -21.50
N VAL A 210 11.21 20.04 -21.81
CA VAL A 210 10.24 19.22 -22.55
C VAL A 210 10.78 18.80 -23.92
N ALA A 211 11.59 19.66 -24.55
CA ALA A 211 12.23 19.38 -25.83
C ALA A 211 13.29 18.27 -25.74
N ASP A 212 13.83 18.00 -24.55
CA ASP A 212 14.90 17.03 -24.32
C ASP A 212 14.34 15.64 -23.90
N LEU A 213 13.02 15.45 -23.93
CA LEU A 213 12.36 14.20 -23.54
C LEU A 213 12.46 13.15 -24.65
N GLU A 214 13.64 12.58 -24.80
CA GLU A 214 13.95 11.53 -25.78
C GLU A 214 14.41 10.22 -25.10
N GLY A 215 14.61 9.16 -25.90
CA GLY A 215 15.14 7.89 -25.43
C GLY A 215 14.28 7.27 -24.31
N ASP A 216 14.92 6.95 -23.18
CA ASP A 216 14.25 6.39 -21.99
C ASP A 216 13.35 7.41 -21.28
N PHE A 217 13.59 8.70 -21.49
CA PHE A 217 12.79 9.79 -20.93
C PHE A 217 11.63 10.22 -21.82
N ALA A 218 11.44 9.57 -22.98
CA ALA A 218 10.33 9.86 -23.87
C ALA A 218 8.97 9.75 -23.16
N LEU A 219 8.00 10.55 -23.60
CA LEU A 219 6.66 10.65 -23.01
C LEU A 219 6.00 9.29 -22.72
N PRO A 220 5.97 8.31 -23.65
CA PRO A 220 5.32 7.02 -23.39
C PRO A 220 6.17 6.02 -22.59
N LYS A 221 7.49 6.26 -22.43
CA LYS A 221 8.44 5.29 -21.87
C LYS A 221 8.77 5.52 -20.41
N ALA A 222 8.90 6.76 -19.96
CA ALA A 222 9.28 7.05 -18.59
C ALA A 222 8.08 6.97 -17.64
N ILE A 223 8.26 6.33 -16.48
CA ILE A 223 7.33 6.47 -15.35
C ILE A 223 7.55 7.85 -14.75
N ARG A 224 6.47 8.62 -14.62
CA ARG A 224 6.51 9.96 -14.03
C ARG A 224 5.64 9.99 -12.78
N ILE A 225 6.16 10.63 -11.74
CA ILE A 225 5.50 10.77 -10.43
C ILE A 225 5.07 12.22 -10.30
N TYR A 226 3.80 12.44 -9.94
CA TYR A 226 3.21 13.76 -9.74
C TYR A 226 2.59 13.89 -8.35
N PRO A 227 2.46 15.12 -7.82
CA PRO A 227 1.86 15.34 -6.51
C PRO A 227 0.34 15.13 -6.48
N THR A 228 -0.36 15.22 -7.62
CA THR A 228 -1.83 15.09 -7.67
C THR A 228 -2.30 14.17 -8.80
N ASN A 229 -3.44 13.49 -8.58
CA ASN A 229 -4.06 12.65 -9.60
C ASN A 229 -4.44 13.45 -10.85
N LYS A 230 -4.88 14.71 -10.70
CA LYS A 230 -5.20 15.57 -11.85
C LYS A 230 -4.02 15.71 -12.81
N MET A 231 -2.81 15.93 -12.30
CA MET A 231 -1.60 16.02 -13.13
C MET A 231 -1.22 14.67 -13.76
N VAL A 232 -1.44 13.56 -13.04
CA VAL A 232 -1.28 12.21 -13.59
C VAL A 232 -2.26 11.98 -14.75
N ASP A 233 -3.51 12.39 -14.59
CA ASP A 233 -4.56 12.23 -15.61
C ASP A 233 -4.26 13.10 -16.84
N GLU A 234 -3.80 14.35 -16.64
CA GLU A 234 -3.33 15.23 -17.72
C GLU A 234 -2.19 14.59 -18.53
N LEU A 235 -1.18 14.01 -17.86
CA LEU A 235 -0.11 13.29 -18.57
C LEU A 235 -0.66 12.07 -19.30
N ASN A 236 -1.50 11.26 -18.66
CA ASN A 236 -2.05 10.05 -19.27
C ASN A 236 -2.86 10.39 -20.53
N HIS A 237 -3.62 11.49 -20.51
CA HIS A 237 -4.31 12.00 -21.70
C HIS A 237 -3.35 12.45 -22.81
N LEU A 238 -2.21 13.07 -22.48
CA LEU A 238 -1.17 13.41 -23.46
C LEU A 238 -0.57 12.15 -24.08
N VAL A 239 -0.33 11.09 -23.30
CA VAL A 239 0.17 9.80 -23.79
C VAL A 239 -0.87 9.17 -24.74
N VAL A 240 -2.15 9.11 -24.36
CA VAL A 240 -3.21 8.61 -25.24
C VAL A 240 -3.27 9.41 -26.54
N THR A 241 -3.19 10.73 -26.47
CA THR A 241 -3.22 11.63 -27.65
C THR A 241 -2.00 11.41 -28.54
N HIS A 242 -0.81 11.22 -27.95
CA HIS A 242 0.41 10.90 -28.69
C HIS A 242 0.26 9.61 -29.52
N TYR A 243 -0.26 8.54 -28.92
CA TYR A 243 -0.50 7.29 -29.63
C TYR A 243 -1.62 7.40 -30.67
N ARG A 244 -2.70 8.14 -30.36
CA ARG A 244 -3.78 8.43 -31.31
C ARG A 244 -3.24 9.12 -32.58
N ASN A 245 -2.35 10.09 -32.43
CA ASN A 245 -1.73 10.81 -33.55
C ASN A 245 -0.78 9.93 -34.37
N GLN A 246 -0.26 8.85 -33.79
CA GLN A 246 0.54 7.83 -34.49
C GLN A 246 -0.33 6.75 -35.17
N GLY A 247 -1.65 6.89 -35.16
CA GLY A 247 -2.58 5.95 -35.78
C GLY A 247 -2.97 4.77 -34.89
N ALA A 248 -2.67 4.80 -33.59
CA ALA A 248 -3.14 3.76 -32.68
C ALA A 248 -4.67 3.81 -32.52
N GLN A 249 -5.32 2.64 -32.60
CA GLN A 249 -6.74 2.51 -32.33
C GLN A 249 -7.00 2.66 -30.81
N ILE A 250 -7.74 3.70 -30.43
CA ILE A 250 -8.12 3.95 -29.04
C ILE A 250 -9.52 3.39 -28.79
N PHE A 251 -9.62 2.50 -27.81
CA PHE A 251 -10.88 1.93 -27.35
C PHE A 251 -11.37 2.70 -26.13
N LYS A 252 -12.66 3.00 -26.10
CA LYS A 252 -13.32 3.67 -24.98
C LYS A 252 -14.24 2.70 -24.26
N ILE A 253 -13.99 2.48 -22.97
CA ILE A 253 -14.82 1.65 -22.10
C ILE A 253 -15.59 2.60 -21.18
N LYS A 254 -16.92 2.54 -21.23
CA LYS A 254 -17.78 3.31 -20.33
C LYS A 254 -18.22 2.44 -19.15
N ALA A 255 -18.24 3.02 -17.96
CA ALA A 255 -18.81 2.37 -16.79
C ALA A 255 -20.31 2.11 -16.99
N GLN A 256 -20.80 1.03 -16.39
CA GLN A 256 -22.22 0.73 -16.28
C GLN A 256 -22.61 0.89 -14.82
N ASP A 257 -23.51 1.83 -14.55
CA ASP A 257 -24.00 2.11 -13.20
C ASP A 257 -25.45 1.62 -13.08
N GLU A 258 -25.78 0.98 -11.96
CA GLU A 258 -27.13 0.49 -11.66
C GLU A 258 -27.55 0.88 -10.24
N LEU A 259 -28.83 1.25 -10.07
CA LEU A 259 -29.43 1.51 -8.76
C LEU A 259 -30.18 0.25 -8.29
N LEU A 260 -29.74 -0.31 -7.16
CA LEU A 260 -30.35 -1.53 -6.60
C LEU A 260 -31.78 -1.29 -6.06
N ASP A 261 -32.06 -0.10 -5.54
CA ASP A 261 -33.35 0.26 -4.92
C ASP A 261 -34.13 1.29 -5.77
N ARG A 262 -34.27 1.03 -7.07
CA ARG A 262 -34.99 1.95 -7.98
C ARG A 262 -36.51 1.86 -7.75
N ASP A 263 -37.14 2.95 -7.35
CA ASP A 263 -38.60 3.09 -7.51
C ASP A 263 -38.90 3.27 -9.02
N PRO A 264 -39.66 2.35 -9.66
CA PRO A 264 -39.99 2.42 -11.08
C PRO A 264 -40.70 3.73 -11.48
N ARG A 265 -41.29 4.45 -10.52
CA ARG A 265 -42.02 5.71 -10.75
C ARG A 265 -41.12 6.95 -10.80
N ASN A 266 -39.85 6.83 -10.39
CA ASN A 266 -38.96 7.97 -10.32
C ASN A 266 -37.97 7.95 -11.50
N ASN A 267 -38.18 8.85 -12.47
CA ASN A 267 -37.28 9.02 -13.62
C ASN A 267 -36.04 9.83 -13.22
N THR A 268 -35.23 9.25 -12.34
CA THR A 268 -34.04 9.92 -11.79
C THR A 268 -32.90 9.81 -12.79
N ASN A 269 -32.37 10.94 -13.23
CA ASN A 269 -31.21 10.97 -14.13
C ASN A 269 -29.97 10.43 -13.39
N MET A 270 -29.46 9.28 -13.83
CA MET A 270 -28.32 8.59 -13.23
C MET A 270 -27.02 9.41 -13.30
N ASP A 271 -26.80 10.17 -14.36
CA ASP A 271 -25.61 11.03 -14.54
C ASP A 271 -25.48 12.13 -13.47
N LYS A 272 -26.59 12.46 -12.79
CA LYS A 272 -26.61 13.42 -11.68
C LYS A 272 -26.41 12.74 -10.32
N LEU A 273 -26.68 11.43 -10.22
CA LEU A 273 -26.58 10.66 -8.99
C LEU A 273 -25.18 10.06 -8.82
N VAL A 274 -24.56 9.59 -9.91
CA VAL A 274 -23.23 9.00 -9.87
C VAL A 274 -22.19 10.10 -9.61
N PRO A 275 -21.41 10.00 -8.51
CA PRO A 275 -20.38 10.99 -8.24
C PRO A 275 -19.31 11.01 -9.35
N LYS A 276 -18.92 12.21 -9.78
CA LYS A 276 -17.78 12.38 -10.71
C LYS A 276 -16.42 12.11 -10.06
N ASP A 277 -16.36 12.17 -8.73
CA ASP A 277 -15.15 11.90 -7.97
C ASP A 277 -14.89 10.39 -7.94
N ILE A 278 -13.78 9.98 -8.56
CA ILE A 278 -13.37 8.58 -8.64
C ILE A 278 -13.20 7.91 -7.25
N ASN A 279 -12.95 8.69 -6.21
CA ASN A 279 -12.84 8.17 -4.84
C ASN A 279 -14.20 7.74 -4.27
N LYS A 280 -15.30 8.24 -4.84
CA LYS A 280 -16.67 7.90 -4.46
C LYS A 280 -17.26 6.79 -5.35
N THR A 281 -16.57 6.39 -6.41
CA THR A 281 -16.94 5.28 -7.31
C THR A 281 -16.06 4.04 -7.09
N GLY A 282 -15.44 3.93 -5.91
CA GLY A 282 -14.57 2.80 -5.58
C GLY A 282 -13.29 2.74 -6.42
N GLY A 283 -12.87 3.85 -7.03
CA GLY A 283 -11.69 3.91 -7.87
C GLY A 283 -11.94 3.58 -9.34
N ILE A 284 -13.20 3.42 -9.77
CA ILE A 284 -13.58 3.10 -11.14
C ILE A 284 -13.88 4.40 -11.91
N PRO A 285 -13.17 4.70 -13.01
CA PRO A 285 -13.46 5.87 -13.82
C PRO A 285 -14.74 5.68 -14.65
N HIS A 286 -15.45 6.79 -14.90
CA HIS A 286 -16.65 6.79 -15.76
C HIS A 286 -16.34 6.38 -17.21
N GLU A 287 -15.20 6.83 -17.74
CA GLU A 287 -14.70 6.43 -19.05
C GLU A 287 -13.21 6.07 -18.92
N LEU A 288 -12.80 4.97 -19.55
CA LEU A 288 -11.43 4.52 -19.62
C LEU A 288 -11.01 4.38 -21.08
N GLU A 289 -9.97 5.13 -21.47
CA GLU A 289 -9.35 5.01 -22.79
C GLU A 289 -8.17 4.02 -22.72
N ILE A 290 -8.19 3.00 -23.58
CA ILE A 290 -7.12 2.00 -23.69
C ILE A 290 -6.69 1.78 -25.14
N PHE A 291 -5.48 1.27 -25.33
CA PHE A 291 -4.91 0.93 -26.63
C PHE A 291 -3.82 -0.14 -26.48
N VAL A 292 -3.49 -0.85 -27.56
CA VAL A 292 -2.37 -1.80 -27.57
C VAL A 292 -1.05 -1.04 -27.36
N GLY A 293 -0.29 -1.42 -26.35
CA GLY A 293 0.92 -0.74 -25.88
C GLY A 293 0.69 0.17 -24.68
N ALA A 294 -0.55 0.40 -24.26
CA ALA A 294 -0.83 1.22 -23.08
C ALA A 294 -0.32 0.54 -21.81
N ARG A 295 0.36 1.31 -20.96
CA ARG A 295 0.68 0.90 -19.59
C ARG A 295 -0.53 1.10 -18.70
N VAL A 296 -0.91 0.08 -17.97
CA VAL A 296 -2.09 0.08 -17.10
C VAL A 296 -1.72 -0.40 -15.70
N MET A 297 -2.52 -0.01 -14.72
CA MET A 297 -2.39 -0.45 -13.34
C MET A 297 -3.74 -1.00 -12.86
N LEU A 298 -3.73 -2.19 -12.26
CA LEU A 298 -4.93 -2.74 -11.62
C LEU A 298 -5.33 -1.87 -10.42
N ARG A 299 -6.63 -1.59 -10.28
CA ARG A 299 -7.19 -0.79 -9.18
C ARG A 299 -7.92 -1.61 -8.14
N TYR A 300 -8.14 -2.90 -8.41
CA TYR A 300 -8.85 -3.84 -7.56
C TYR A 300 -8.13 -5.19 -7.54
N ASN A 301 -8.47 -6.00 -6.53
CA ASN A 301 -7.91 -7.34 -6.41
C ASN A 301 -8.74 -8.30 -7.26
N VAL A 302 -8.12 -8.84 -8.31
CA VAL A 302 -8.75 -9.81 -9.23
C VAL A 302 -8.49 -11.22 -8.75
N LEU A 303 -7.21 -11.56 -8.58
CA LEU A 303 -6.76 -12.89 -8.18
C LEU A 303 -5.55 -12.75 -7.26
N VAL A 304 -5.79 -12.79 -5.95
CA VAL A 304 -4.74 -12.56 -4.94
C VAL A 304 -3.68 -13.65 -4.98
N GLU A 305 -4.08 -14.92 -5.16
CA GLU A 305 -3.14 -16.06 -5.20
C GLU A 305 -2.25 -16.05 -6.45
N GLY A 306 -2.76 -15.51 -7.55
CA GLY A 306 -2.02 -15.32 -8.81
C GLY A 306 -1.30 -13.97 -8.91
N GLY A 307 -1.29 -13.17 -7.84
CA GLY A 307 -0.60 -11.89 -7.80
C GLY A 307 -1.26 -10.75 -8.58
N LEU A 308 -2.52 -10.89 -9.03
CA LEU A 308 -3.27 -9.83 -9.71
C LEU A 308 -4.03 -8.98 -8.69
N VAL A 309 -3.33 -8.02 -8.07
CA VAL A 309 -3.90 -7.13 -7.04
C VAL A 309 -3.78 -5.66 -7.40
N ASN A 310 -4.48 -4.81 -6.64
CA ASN A 310 -4.39 -3.35 -6.77
C ASN A 310 -2.93 -2.86 -6.70
N GLY A 311 -2.51 -2.13 -7.74
CA GLY A 311 -1.18 -1.54 -7.92
C GLY A 311 -0.27 -2.29 -8.90
N VAL A 312 -0.63 -3.51 -9.30
CA VAL A 312 0.13 -4.25 -10.33
C VAL A 312 0.05 -3.53 -11.66
N MET A 313 1.21 -3.29 -12.27
CA MET A 313 1.33 -2.66 -13.57
C MET A 313 1.49 -3.70 -14.68
N GLY A 314 0.97 -3.40 -15.86
CA GLY A 314 1.10 -4.21 -17.06
C GLY A 314 1.07 -3.37 -18.33
N VAL A 315 1.29 -4.03 -19.46
CA VAL A 315 1.15 -3.44 -20.80
C VAL A 315 0.08 -4.21 -21.55
N ILE A 316 -0.87 -3.50 -22.16
CA ILE A 316 -1.88 -4.13 -23.02
C ILE A 316 -1.20 -4.63 -24.28
N THR A 317 -1.19 -5.94 -24.51
CA THR A 317 -0.59 -6.54 -25.72
C THR A 317 -1.61 -6.74 -26.83
N GLN A 318 -2.85 -7.07 -26.47
CA GLN A 318 -3.95 -7.35 -27.41
C GLN A 318 -5.29 -6.97 -26.77
N ILE A 319 -6.28 -6.64 -27.60
CA ILE A 319 -7.65 -6.34 -27.18
C ILE A 319 -8.59 -7.20 -28.01
N PHE A 320 -9.38 -8.03 -27.34
CA PHE A 320 -10.43 -8.85 -27.96
C PHE A 320 -11.79 -8.28 -27.59
N LEU A 321 -12.59 -7.92 -28.59
CA LEU A 321 -13.99 -7.56 -28.38
C LEU A 321 -14.80 -8.85 -28.41
N ALA A 322 -15.35 -9.25 -27.27
CA ALA A 322 -16.35 -10.31 -27.27
C ALA A 322 -17.55 -9.81 -28.08
N ASN A 323 -18.03 -10.60 -29.04
CA ASN A 323 -19.34 -10.41 -29.64
C ASN A 323 -20.37 -10.61 -28.51
N LEU A 324 -20.73 -9.54 -27.81
CA LEU A 324 -21.89 -9.55 -26.92
C LEU A 324 -23.11 -9.83 -27.80
N PRO A 325 -23.94 -10.83 -27.48
CA PRO A 325 -25.18 -11.05 -28.22
C PRO A 325 -26.00 -9.76 -28.18
N SER A 326 -26.44 -9.34 -29.36
CA SER A 326 -27.35 -8.20 -29.60
C SER A 326 -28.66 -8.33 -28.83
#